data_AF-A0A5Q4FPA9-F1
#
_entry.id   AF-A0A5Q4FPA9-F1
#
_cell.length_a   1.000
_cell.length_b   1.000
_cell.length_c   1.000
_cell.angle_alpha   90.00
_cell.angle_beta   90.00
_cell.angle_gamma   90.00
#
_symmetry.space_group_name_H-M   'P 1'
#
loop_
_entity.id
_entity.type
_entity.pdbx_description
1 polymer ?
#
loop_
_entity_poly.entity_id
_entity_poly.type
_entity_poly.pdbx_seq_one_letter_code
_entity_poly.pdbx_strand_id
1 'polypeptide(L)'
;MHFLSCRTPRHDMKISRSIASRHYPRIVFRNGERMLWNPLKRQALRFRPEERIRLQVLDYLILESSIPSARIAVESPVPSRFSRGRTDLLCYDSQFQPLLLIECKADTVRLGPRAATQSAVYNRFVKAPCLMLTNGLEDAFFHVANQLEAIDKSDYPAEFVPDDPDWHSADPDYWMERGFLPPGLPATAATALAHRLALLFHLSQETRSWLSIPFPGRQMPLTHHHLLLSAAGHPDTLIAVTFCAVTPETAVFSAVANRKKRNIAYFCCSLGKDGTFRDPQLFPEKNDDIPESGSGMMDDSLAPALPSTLPSGDSNLMDLNDFWLSLDDDPVSRDMDPITVQTGLTTERAVRSARRLARILERLLLET
;
A
#
# COMPACT_ATOMS: atom_id res chain seq x y z
N MET A 1 -9.53 -44.85 -8.83
CA MET A 1 -9.33 -43.40 -8.66
C MET A 1 -8.72 -43.14 -7.30
N HIS A 2 -7.42 -42.84 -7.23
CA HIS A 2 -6.78 -42.45 -5.97
C HIS A 2 -7.15 -41.00 -5.64
N PHE A 3 -7.91 -40.81 -4.57
CA PHE A 3 -8.16 -39.51 -3.99
C PHE A 3 -6.90 -39.06 -3.25
N LEU A 4 -6.20 -38.06 -3.78
CA LEU A 4 -5.08 -37.44 -3.08
C LEU A 4 -5.61 -36.59 -1.93
N SER A 5 -5.55 -37.14 -0.70
CA SER A 5 -5.74 -36.35 0.51
C SER A 5 -4.51 -35.47 0.70
N CYS A 6 -4.51 -34.26 0.13
CA CYS A 6 -3.44 -33.30 0.37
C CYS A 6 -3.37 -33.01 1.88
N ARG A 7 -2.24 -33.36 2.52
CA ARG A 7 -1.95 -33.15 3.95
C ARG A 7 -1.29 -31.76 4.13
N THR A 8 -1.38 -31.21 5.35
CA THR A 8 -0.73 -29.94 5.74
C THR A 8 0.79 -29.97 5.49
N PRO A 9 1.44 -28.81 5.31
CA PRO A 9 2.89 -28.75 5.05
C PRO A 9 3.69 -29.52 6.11
N ARG A 10 4.70 -30.29 5.67
CA ARG A 10 5.63 -31.02 6.56
C ARG A 10 6.78 -30.15 7.10
N HIS A 11 7.04 -29.01 6.47
CA HIS A 11 8.11 -28.05 6.81
C HIS A 11 7.54 -26.65 7.02
N ASP A 12 8.31 -25.78 7.66
CA ASP A 12 7.98 -24.37 7.86
C ASP A 12 7.61 -23.71 6.52
N MET A 13 6.59 -22.84 6.55
CA MET A 13 6.20 -22.07 5.37
C MET A 13 7.35 -21.18 4.92
N LYS A 14 7.62 -21.17 3.62
CA LYS A 14 8.53 -20.20 3.00
C LYS A 14 7.74 -18.91 2.76
N ILE A 15 8.07 -17.88 3.53
CA ILE A 15 7.47 -16.55 3.41
C ILE A 15 8.41 -15.65 2.62
N SER A 16 7.87 -14.94 1.65
CA SER A 16 8.59 -13.91 0.89
C SER A 16 7.78 -12.63 0.86
N ARG A 17 8.43 -11.50 0.52
CA ARG A 17 7.72 -10.24 0.28
C ARG A 17 6.73 -10.39 -0.87
N SER A 18 5.54 -9.81 -0.70
CA SER A 18 4.46 -9.99 -1.65
C SER A 18 4.81 -9.48 -3.05
N ILE A 19 4.43 -10.26 -4.07
CA ILE A 19 4.56 -9.89 -5.49
C ILE A 19 3.80 -8.61 -5.80
N ALA A 20 2.66 -8.42 -5.14
CA ALA A 20 1.80 -7.27 -5.36
C ALA A 20 2.15 -6.08 -4.46
N SER A 21 3.29 -6.11 -3.74
CA SER A 21 3.63 -5.09 -2.73
C SER A 21 3.82 -3.66 -3.28
N ARG A 22 3.92 -3.51 -4.61
CA ARG A 22 4.00 -2.22 -5.31
C ARG A 22 2.69 -1.80 -6.00
N HIS A 23 1.66 -2.64 -5.94
CA HIS A 23 0.36 -2.33 -6.54
C HIS A 23 -0.60 -1.68 -5.56
N TYR A 24 -1.45 -0.81 -6.10
CA TYR A 24 -2.48 -0.14 -5.34
C TYR A 24 -3.83 -0.33 -6.03
N PRO A 25 -4.89 -0.76 -5.31
CA PRO A 25 -6.20 -0.94 -5.91
C PRO A 25 -6.77 0.38 -6.45
N ARG A 26 -7.44 0.31 -7.59
CA ARG A 26 -8.22 1.43 -8.12
C ARG A 26 -9.31 1.84 -7.13
N ILE A 27 -9.58 3.14 -7.07
CA ILE A 27 -10.65 3.71 -6.25
C ILE A 27 -11.68 4.43 -7.13
N VAL A 28 -12.89 4.56 -6.61
CA VAL A 28 -13.94 5.40 -7.19
C VAL A 28 -14.70 6.12 -6.08
N PHE A 29 -15.24 7.29 -6.39
CA PHE A 29 -16.14 7.99 -5.49
C PHE A 29 -17.60 7.71 -5.87
N ARG A 30 -18.42 7.33 -4.89
CA ARG A 30 -19.87 7.13 -5.04
C ARG A 30 -20.58 7.80 -3.87
N ASN A 31 -21.48 8.74 -4.16
CA ASN A 31 -22.18 9.53 -3.14
C ASN A 31 -21.23 10.19 -2.12
N GLY A 32 -20.06 10.65 -2.56
CA GLY A 32 -19.03 11.21 -1.69
C GLY A 32 -18.22 10.18 -0.88
N GLU A 33 -18.57 8.90 -0.91
CA GLU A 33 -17.82 7.82 -0.27
C GLU A 33 -16.75 7.27 -1.23
N ARG A 34 -15.53 7.13 -0.74
CA ARG A 34 -14.43 6.48 -1.47
C ARG A 34 -14.58 4.96 -1.36
N MET A 35 -14.66 4.29 -2.50
CA MET A 35 -14.87 2.85 -2.64
C MET A 35 -13.75 2.22 -3.46
N LEU A 36 -13.53 0.92 -3.28
CA LEU A 36 -12.62 0.15 -4.11
C LEU A 36 -13.29 -0.20 -5.44
N TRP A 37 -12.55 -0.24 -6.54
CA TRP A 37 -13.08 -0.62 -7.85
C TRP A 37 -12.56 -1.99 -8.28
N ASN A 38 -13.47 -2.92 -8.55
CA ASN A 38 -13.13 -4.22 -9.12
C ASN A 38 -13.24 -4.13 -10.66
N PRO A 39 -12.11 -4.21 -11.41
CA PRO A 39 -12.12 -4.03 -12.86
C PRO A 39 -12.77 -5.20 -13.61
N LEU A 40 -12.70 -6.43 -13.08
CA LEU A 40 -13.28 -7.60 -13.73
C LEU A 40 -14.80 -7.67 -13.54
N LYS A 41 -15.29 -7.34 -12.34
CA LYS A 41 -16.74 -7.27 -12.05
C LYS A 41 -17.37 -5.94 -12.47
N ARG A 42 -16.55 -4.93 -12.78
CA ARG A 42 -16.98 -3.53 -13.05
C ARG A 42 -17.89 -2.99 -11.94
N GLN A 43 -17.47 -3.18 -10.70
CA GLN A 43 -18.28 -2.89 -9.52
C GLN A 43 -17.48 -2.09 -8.48
N ALA A 44 -18.16 -1.12 -7.85
CA ALA A 44 -17.65 -0.43 -6.67
C ALA A 44 -17.95 -1.25 -5.41
N LEU A 45 -16.93 -1.46 -4.58
CA LEU A 45 -16.95 -2.29 -3.39
C LEU A 45 -16.61 -1.46 -2.15
N ARG A 46 -17.32 -1.72 -1.05
CA ARG A 46 -16.98 -1.12 0.24
C ARG A 46 -15.59 -1.59 0.66
N PHE A 47 -14.85 -0.70 1.32
CA PHE A 47 -13.53 -1.04 1.83
C PHE A 47 -13.60 -2.19 2.85
N ARG A 48 -12.84 -3.25 2.60
CA ARG A 48 -12.50 -4.30 3.56
C ARG A 48 -11.01 -4.61 3.39
N PRO A 49 -10.23 -4.81 4.47
CA PRO A 49 -8.80 -5.07 4.35
C PRO A 49 -8.47 -6.24 3.40
N GLU A 50 -9.20 -7.36 3.53
CA GLU A 50 -9.05 -8.52 2.65
C GLU A 50 -9.41 -8.22 1.19
N GLU A 51 -10.46 -7.42 0.94
CA GLU A 51 -10.83 -7.00 -0.42
C GLU A 51 -9.77 -6.08 -1.03
N ARG A 52 -9.16 -5.19 -0.23
CA ARG A 52 -8.03 -4.36 -0.67
C ARG A 52 -6.87 -5.24 -1.12
N ILE A 53 -6.53 -6.28 -0.35
CA ILE A 53 -5.46 -7.23 -0.73
C ILE A 53 -5.84 -8.00 -2.00
N ARG A 54 -7.07 -8.49 -2.09
CA ARG A 54 -7.56 -9.19 -3.29
C ARG A 54 -7.43 -8.34 -4.55
N LEU A 55 -7.85 -7.07 -4.49
CA LEU A 55 -7.75 -6.14 -5.61
C LEU A 55 -6.31 -5.70 -5.89
N GLN A 56 -5.45 -5.62 -4.88
CA GLN A 56 -4.03 -5.32 -5.03
C GLN A 56 -3.33 -6.44 -5.82
N VAL A 57 -3.60 -7.70 -5.48
CA VAL A 57 -3.08 -8.87 -6.21
C VAL A 57 -3.68 -8.96 -7.61
N LEU A 58 -4.98 -8.66 -7.75
CA LEU A 58 -5.62 -8.62 -9.06
C LEU A 58 -4.99 -7.55 -9.98
N ASP A 59 -4.64 -6.39 -9.43
CA ASP A 59 -3.97 -5.32 -10.17
C ASP A 59 -2.60 -5.79 -10.67
N TYR A 60 -1.81 -6.43 -9.81
CA TYR A 60 -0.54 -7.08 -10.20
C TYR A 60 -0.74 -8.08 -11.35
N LEU A 61 -1.72 -8.98 -11.22
CA LEU A 61 -1.95 -10.00 -12.25
C LEU A 61 -2.35 -9.39 -13.60
N ILE A 62 -3.16 -8.32 -13.60
CA ILE A 62 -3.63 -7.70 -14.84
C ILE A 62 -2.53 -6.86 -15.50
N LEU A 63 -1.68 -6.21 -14.69
CA LEU A 63 -0.74 -5.21 -15.16
C LEU A 63 0.66 -5.77 -15.42
N GLU A 64 1.18 -6.56 -14.49
CA GLU A 64 2.58 -6.98 -14.52
C GLU A 64 2.76 -8.46 -14.87
N SER A 65 1.79 -9.32 -14.55
CA SER A 65 1.89 -10.74 -14.91
C SER A 65 1.55 -10.98 -16.39
N SER A 66 2.01 -12.10 -16.94
CA SER A 66 1.68 -12.50 -18.33
C SER A 66 0.31 -13.18 -18.46
N ILE A 67 -0.56 -13.07 -17.43
CA ILE A 67 -1.90 -13.67 -17.42
C ILE A 67 -2.96 -12.64 -17.84
N PRO A 68 -3.55 -12.76 -19.04
CA PRO A 68 -4.70 -11.97 -19.46
C PRO A 68 -5.83 -12.01 -18.45
N SER A 69 -6.48 -10.86 -18.25
CA SER A 69 -7.66 -10.70 -17.40
C SER A 69 -8.77 -11.73 -17.66
N ALA A 70 -8.98 -12.14 -18.92
CA ALA A 70 -9.95 -13.17 -19.31
C ALA A 70 -9.66 -14.57 -18.74
N ARG A 71 -8.42 -14.81 -18.29
CA ARG A 71 -7.97 -16.05 -17.63
C ARG A 71 -7.89 -15.90 -16.11
N ILE A 72 -8.53 -14.88 -15.54
CA ILE A 72 -8.60 -14.66 -14.10
C ILE A 72 -10.06 -14.64 -13.68
N ALA A 73 -10.43 -15.49 -12.73
CA ALA A 73 -11.74 -15.47 -12.10
C ALA A 73 -11.64 -14.97 -10.66
N VAL A 74 -12.62 -14.16 -10.25
CA VAL A 74 -12.73 -13.57 -8.91
C VAL A 74 -13.94 -14.18 -8.23
N GLU A 75 -13.80 -14.61 -6.98
CA GLU A 75 -14.92 -15.14 -6.19
C GLU A 75 -15.62 -16.37 -6.81
N SER A 76 -14.85 -17.26 -7.44
CA SER A 76 -15.41 -18.47 -8.07
C SER A 76 -16.05 -19.40 -7.02
N PRO A 77 -17.30 -19.84 -7.21
CA PRO A 77 -17.95 -20.77 -6.30
C PRO A 77 -17.21 -22.10 -6.23
N VAL A 78 -16.99 -22.60 -5.02
CA VAL A 78 -16.43 -23.94 -4.81
C VAL A 78 -17.55 -24.87 -4.32
N PRO A 79 -17.82 -26.00 -5.00
CA PRO A 79 -18.75 -26.99 -4.51
C PRO A 79 -18.14 -27.67 -3.28
N SER A 80 -18.37 -27.16 -2.08
CA SER A 80 -17.96 -27.83 -0.84
C SER A 80 -19.17 -28.45 -0.14
N ARG A 81 -19.00 -29.64 0.44
CA ARG A 81 -20.07 -30.34 1.19
C ARG A 81 -20.51 -29.60 2.46
N PHE A 82 -19.75 -28.60 2.93
CA PHE A 82 -19.92 -27.99 4.25
C PHE A 82 -20.19 -26.47 4.23
N SER A 83 -19.93 -25.78 3.10
CA SER A 83 -20.31 -24.38 2.91
C SER A 83 -20.29 -23.97 1.43
N ARG A 84 -21.07 -22.95 1.05
CA ARG A 84 -20.92 -22.26 -0.25
C ARG A 84 -19.72 -21.31 -0.18
N GLY A 85 -18.52 -21.88 -0.14
CA GLY A 85 -17.27 -21.12 -0.19
C GLY A 85 -17.04 -20.54 -1.59
N ARG A 86 -16.25 -19.48 -1.66
CA ARG A 86 -15.72 -18.91 -2.91
C ARG A 86 -14.21 -18.85 -2.80
N THR A 87 -13.51 -19.04 -3.91
CA THR A 87 -12.07 -18.75 -4.01
C THR A 87 -11.87 -17.26 -4.15
N ASP A 88 -10.79 -16.69 -3.65
CA ASP A 88 -10.55 -15.25 -3.83
C ASP A 88 -10.19 -14.92 -5.28
N LEU A 89 -9.12 -15.53 -5.77
CA LEU A 89 -8.72 -15.46 -7.19
C LEU A 89 -8.35 -16.85 -7.70
N LEU A 90 -8.67 -17.11 -8.95
CA LEU A 90 -8.28 -18.32 -9.68
C LEU A 90 -7.76 -17.94 -11.06
N CYS A 91 -6.51 -18.27 -11.33
CA CYS A 91 -5.88 -18.06 -12.64
C CYS A 91 -5.94 -19.36 -13.45
N TYR A 92 -6.07 -19.22 -14.77
CA TYR A 92 -6.11 -20.32 -15.72
C TYR A 92 -4.95 -20.26 -16.72
N ASP A 93 -4.50 -21.43 -17.18
CA ASP A 93 -3.52 -21.54 -18.26
C ASP A 93 -4.14 -21.26 -19.64
N SER A 94 -3.36 -21.42 -20.73
CA SER A 94 -3.82 -21.12 -22.09
C SER A 94 -4.87 -22.11 -22.60
N GLN A 95 -5.02 -23.26 -21.95
CA GLN A 95 -6.04 -24.27 -22.20
C GLN A 95 -7.23 -24.16 -21.23
N PHE A 96 -7.34 -23.04 -20.50
CA PHE A 96 -8.37 -22.78 -19.49
C PHE A 96 -8.42 -23.84 -18.38
N GLN A 97 -7.31 -24.51 -18.08
CA GLN A 97 -7.19 -25.36 -16.90
C GLN A 97 -6.76 -24.52 -15.69
N PRO A 98 -7.26 -24.83 -14.48
CA PRO A 98 -6.83 -24.18 -13.24
C PRO A 98 -5.31 -24.22 -13.08
N LEU A 99 -4.67 -23.06 -12.94
CA LEU A 99 -3.22 -22.91 -12.82
C LEU A 99 -2.81 -22.52 -11.40
N LEU A 100 -3.43 -21.47 -10.86
CA LEU A 100 -3.09 -20.93 -9.54
C LEU A 100 -4.35 -20.56 -8.79
N LEU A 101 -4.48 -21.10 -7.58
CA LEU A 101 -5.47 -20.66 -6.59
C LEU A 101 -4.83 -19.68 -5.61
N ILE A 102 -5.40 -18.48 -5.47
CA ILE A 102 -4.91 -17.47 -4.53
C ILE A 102 -5.95 -17.26 -3.43
N GLU A 103 -5.47 -17.24 -2.18
CA GLU A 103 -6.25 -16.85 -1.01
C GLU A 103 -5.64 -15.59 -0.39
N CYS A 104 -6.46 -14.55 -0.26
CA CYS A 104 -6.10 -13.26 0.28
C CYS A 104 -6.56 -13.15 1.74
N LYS A 105 -5.74 -12.54 2.58
CA LYS A 105 -6.07 -12.20 3.97
C LYS A 105 -5.85 -10.71 4.19
N ALA A 106 -6.39 -10.17 5.28
CA ALA A 106 -6.06 -8.81 5.70
C ALA A 106 -4.55 -8.68 6.03
N ASP A 107 -3.98 -7.51 5.81
CA ASP A 107 -2.58 -7.15 6.12
C ASP A 107 -2.14 -7.47 7.56
N THR A 108 -3.04 -7.36 8.52
CA THR A 108 -2.81 -7.69 9.95
C THR A 108 -2.80 -9.19 10.25
N VAL A 109 -3.21 -10.04 9.31
CA VAL A 109 -3.29 -11.50 9.51
C VAL A 109 -1.96 -12.12 9.07
N ARG A 110 -1.27 -12.76 10.02
CA ARG A 110 -0.08 -13.57 9.72
C ARG A 110 -0.45 -14.78 8.87
N LEU A 111 0.36 -15.05 7.85
CA LEU A 111 0.24 -16.27 7.07
C LEU A 111 0.70 -17.46 7.91
N GLY A 112 -0.06 -18.56 7.89
CA GLY A 112 0.24 -19.71 8.73
C GLY A 112 -0.49 -20.99 8.33
N PRO A 113 -0.20 -22.11 9.00
CA PRO A 113 -0.70 -23.44 8.60
C PRO A 113 -2.23 -23.55 8.50
N ARG A 114 -2.96 -22.78 9.31
CA ARG A 114 -4.43 -22.74 9.26
C ARG A 114 -4.94 -22.18 7.93
N ALA A 115 -4.35 -21.09 7.43
CA ALA A 115 -4.70 -20.51 6.14
C ALA A 115 -4.37 -21.49 5.00
N ALA A 116 -3.19 -22.12 5.04
CA ALA A 116 -2.80 -23.15 4.07
C ALA A 116 -3.79 -24.33 4.04
N THR A 117 -4.26 -24.76 5.23
CA THR A 117 -5.23 -25.86 5.35
C THR A 117 -6.56 -25.50 4.68
N GLN A 118 -7.07 -24.28 4.88
CA GLN A 118 -8.31 -23.83 4.27
C GLN A 118 -8.21 -23.84 2.75
N SER A 119 -7.15 -23.25 2.20
CA SER A 119 -6.93 -23.19 0.76
C SER A 119 -6.69 -24.58 0.15
N ALA A 120 -6.03 -25.49 0.86
CA ALA A 120 -5.87 -26.89 0.44
C ALA A 120 -7.22 -27.63 0.32
N VAL A 121 -8.19 -27.32 1.19
CA VAL A 121 -9.54 -27.92 1.12
C VAL A 121 -10.26 -27.45 -0.15
N TYR A 122 -10.22 -26.15 -0.47
CA TYR A 122 -10.81 -25.65 -1.71
C TYR A 122 -10.10 -26.23 -2.94
N ASN A 123 -8.78 -26.38 -2.87
CA ASN A 123 -8.02 -26.89 -4.00
C ASN A 123 -8.30 -28.37 -4.32
N ARG A 124 -8.93 -29.14 -3.43
CA ARG A 124 -9.42 -30.50 -3.76
C ARG A 124 -10.46 -30.51 -4.86
N PHE A 125 -11.22 -29.41 -4.99
CA PHE A 125 -12.25 -29.25 -6.01
C PHE A 125 -11.71 -28.51 -7.23
N VAL A 126 -10.92 -27.45 -7.00
CA VAL A 126 -10.34 -26.62 -8.06
C VAL A 126 -9.24 -27.36 -8.83
N LYS A 127 -8.39 -28.13 -8.14
CA LYS A 127 -7.26 -28.89 -8.70
C LYS A 127 -6.21 -28.01 -9.42
N ALA A 128 -5.97 -26.81 -8.92
CA ALA A 128 -4.85 -26.00 -9.40
C ALA A 128 -3.52 -26.63 -8.95
N PRO A 129 -2.50 -26.70 -9.82
CA PRO A 129 -1.17 -27.22 -9.47
C PRO A 129 -0.39 -26.28 -8.55
N CYS A 130 -0.80 -25.01 -8.46
CA CYS A 130 -0.18 -24.02 -7.58
C CYS A 130 -1.20 -23.38 -6.63
N LEU A 131 -0.74 -22.99 -5.44
CA LEU A 131 -1.52 -22.28 -4.44
C LEU A 131 -0.68 -21.14 -3.85
N MET A 132 -1.28 -19.95 -3.73
CA MET A 132 -0.66 -18.81 -3.06
C MET A 132 -1.55 -18.32 -1.92
N LEU A 133 -0.93 -18.05 -0.77
CA LEU A 133 -1.54 -17.28 0.31
C LEU A 133 -0.87 -15.92 0.34
N THR A 134 -1.65 -14.86 0.55
CA THR A 134 -1.11 -13.50 0.62
C THR A 134 -1.87 -12.63 1.60
N ASN A 135 -1.15 -11.77 2.32
CA ASN A 135 -1.71 -10.64 3.07
C ASN A 135 -1.32 -9.29 2.46
N GLY A 136 -0.75 -9.29 1.25
CA GLY A 136 -0.27 -8.13 0.51
C GLY A 136 1.04 -7.50 1.01
N LEU A 137 1.56 -7.96 2.15
CA LEU A 137 2.92 -7.67 2.61
C LEU A 137 3.83 -8.86 2.35
N GLU A 138 3.31 -10.05 2.60
CA GLU A 138 3.96 -11.34 2.51
C GLU A 138 3.12 -12.29 1.66
N ASP A 139 3.83 -13.17 0.94
CA ASP A 139 3.25 -14.29 0.20
C ASP A 139 3.86 -15.60 0.67
N ALA A 140 3.06 -16.66 0.64
CA ALA A 140 3.49 -18.04 0.78
C ALA A 140 2.97 -18.85 -0.40
N PHE A 141 3.88 -19.44 -1.16
CA PHE A 141 3.55 -20.16 -2.40
C PHE A 141 3.81 -21.66 -2.24
N PHE A 142 2.96 -22.46 -2.88
CA PHE A 142 3.01 -23.91 -2.79
C PHE A 142 2.78 -24.57 -4.15
N HIS A 143 3.58 -25.60 -4.44
CA HIS A 143 3.19 -26.62 -5.41
C HIS A 143 2.25 -27.63 -4.77
N VAL A 144 1.26 -28.05 -5.55
CA VAL A 144 0.23 -29.00 -5.14
C VAL A 144 0.46 -30.30 -5.89
N ALA A 145 1.08 -31.25 -5.20
CA ALA A 145 1.20 -32.63 -5.66
C ALA A 145 0.42 -33.53 -4.71
N ASN A 146 1.06 -34.56 -4.15
CA ASN A 146 0.47 -35.40 -3.12
C ASN A 146 0.30 -34.67 -1.77
N GLN A 147 1.10 -33.62 -1.56
CA GLN A 147 1.10 -32.72 -0.39
C GLN A 147 1.38 -31.29 -0.87
N LEU A 148 1.17 -30.31 0.00
CA LEU A 148 1.62 -28.95 -0.24
C LEU A 148 3.13 -28.86 -0.01
N GLU A 149 3.86 -28.45 -1.03
CA GLU A 149 5.30 -28.20 -0.98
C GLU A 149 5.55 -26.70 -1.11
N ALA A 150 6.13 -26.08 -0.08
CA ALA A 150 6.43 -24.65 -0.09
C ALA A 150 7.60 -24.36 -1.04
N ILE A 151 7.45 -23.36 -1.90
CA ILE A 151 8.46 -22.97 -2.89
C ILE A 151 9.00 -21.56 -2.63
N ASP A 152 10.24 -21.34 -3.04
CA ASP A 152 10.87 -20.02 -2.98
C ASP A 152 10.43 -19.16 -4.16
N LYS A 153 10.57 -17.84 -4.02
CA LYS A 153 10.24 -16.87 -5.07
C LYS A 153 11.00 -17.11 -6.38
N SER A 154 12.22 -17.66 -6.31
CA SER A 154 13.01 -18.05 -7.48
C SER A 154 12.36 -19.14 -8.32
N ASP A 155 11.47 -19.93 -7.71
CA ASP A 155 10.84 -21.09 -8.32
C ASP A 155 9.37 -20.82 -8.69
N TYR A 156 8.93 -19.56 -8.59
CA TYR A 156 7.59 -19.19 -9.03
C TYR A 156 7.44 -19.46 -10.53
N PRO A 157 6.26 -19.92 -10.99
CA PRO A 157 6.05 -20.14 -12.41
C PRO A 157 6.30 -18.85 -13.20
N ALA A 158 6.95 -18.97 -14.36
CA ALA A 158 7.40 -17.83 -15.15
C ALA A 158 6.26 -16.88 -15.52
N GLU A 159 5.03 -17.40 -15.64
CA GLU A 159 3.85 -16.60 -15.94
C GLU A 159 3.54 -15.53 -14.89
N PHE A 160 4.03 -15.73 -13.66
CA PHE A 160 3.85 -14.82 -12.52
C PHE A 160 5.05 -13.93 -12.25
N VAL A 161 6.16 -14.09 -12.98
CA VAL A 161 7.32 -13.20 -12.91
C VAL A 161 7.10 -12.10 -13.94
N PRO A 162 7.20 -10.82 -13.57
CA PRO A 162 6.97 -9.73 -14.51
C PRO A 162 8.06 -9.69 -15.58
N ASP A 163 7.66 -9.45 -16.82
CA ASP A 163 8.59 -9.19 -17.93
C ASP A 163 9.23 -7.79 -17.80
N ASP A 164 8.52 -6.83 -17.20
CA ASP A 164 8.95 -5.46 -16.92
C ASP A 164 8.50 -5.02 -15.51
N PRO A 165 9.42 -4.87 -14.54
CA PRO A 165 9.10 -4.49 -13.17
C PRO A 165 8.79 -2.99 -12.97
N ASP A 166 8.95 -2.15 -14.01
CA ASP A 166 8.76 -0.69 -13.92
C ASP A 166 7.45 -0.21 -14.62
N TRP A 167 6.66 -1.15 -15.13
CA TRP A 167 5.43 -0.94 -15.90
C TRP A 167 4.45 0.08 -15.27
N HIS A 168 3.97 1.03 -16.09
CA HIS A 168 3.07 2.16 -15.75
C HIS A 168 3.47 3.10 -14.62
N SER A 169 4.64 2.93 -13.99
CA SER A 169 5.05 3.78 -12.86
C SER A 169 5.06 5.27 -13.22
N ALA A 170 5.40 5.59 -14.48
CA ALA A 170 5.42 6.95 -14.99
C ALA A 170 4.07 7.48 -15.51
N ASP A 171 3.04 6.64 -15.61
CA ASP A 171 1.75 7.00 -16.19
C ASP A 171 0.88 7.77 -15.17
N PRO A 172 0.52 9.04 -15.44
CA PRO A 172 -0.34 9.79 -14.53
C PRO A 172 -1.72 9.15 -14.31
N ASP A 173 -2.28 8.48 -15.33
CA ASP A 173 -3.61 7.87 -15.21
C ASP A 173 -3.60 6.74 -14.18
N TYR A 174 -2.49 5.98 -14.10
CA TYR A 174 -2.30 4.96 -13.06
C TYR A 174 -2.49 5.56 -11.66
N TRP A 175 -1.81 6.66 -11.37
CA TRP A 175 -1.86 7.33 -10.06
C TRP A 175 -3.20 8.00 -9.78
N MET A 176 -3.86 8.55 -10.80
CA MET A 176 -5.19 9.15 -10.68
C MET A 176 -6.26 8.10 -10.35
N GLU A 177 -6.28 6.98 -11.09
CA GLU A 177 -7.22 5.88 -10.86
C GLU A 177 -7.08 5.25 -9.46
N ARG A 178 -5.91 5.41 -8.83
CA ARG A 178 -5.58 4.88 -7.48
C ARG A 178 -5.75 5.91 -6.39
N GLY A 179 -6.11 7.14 -6.74
CA GLY A 179 -6.42 8.19 -5.78
C GLY A 179 -5.20 8.86 -5.18
N PHE A 180 -4.04 8.80 -5.83
CA PHE A 180 -2.87 9.59 -5.43
C PHE A 180 -2.91 11.00 -6.03
N LEU A 181 -3.43 11.13 -7.26
CA LEU A 181 -3.58 12.40 -7.98
C LEU A 181 -5.05 12.70 -8.29
N PRO A 182 -5.45 13.98 -8.33
CA PRO A 182 -6.76 14.37 -8.83
C PRO A 182 -6.75 14.38 -10.38
N PRO A 183 -7.91 14.14 -11.03
CA PRO A 183 -8.06 14.33 -12.46
C PRO A 183 -7.97 15.81 -12.84
N GLY A 184 -7.64 16.07 -14.12
CA GLY A 184 -7.69 17.42 -14.69
C GLY A 184 -6.45 18.28 -14.40
N LEU A 185 -5.36 17.69 -13.94
CA LEU A 185 -4.06 18.36 -13.85
C LEU A 185 -3.50 18.68 -15.26
N PRO A 186 -2.70 19.75 -15.41
CA PRO A 186 -1.93 19.99 -16.63
C PRO A 186 -1.01 18.80 -16.91
N ALA A 187 -0.85 18.43 -18.19
CA ALA A 187 -0.10 17.23 -18.58
C ALA A 187 1.35 17.22 -18.07
N THR A 188 2.01 18.39 -18.05
CA THR A 188 3.38 18.56 -17.51
C THR A 188 3.42 18.26 -16.01
N ALA A 189 2.54 18.89 -15.23
CA ALA A 189 2.43 18.66 -13.79
C ALA A 189 2.04 17.21 -13.45
N ALA A 190 1.10 16.63 -14.19
CA ALA A 190 0.65 15.26 -14.01
C ALA A 190 1.80 14.26 -14.20
N THR A 191 2.57 14.41 -15.30
CA THR A 191 3.75 13.60 -15.60
C THR A 191 4.83 13.75 -14.53
N ALA A 192 5.15 14.98 -14.13
CA ALA A 192 6.16 15.24 -13.11
C ALA A 192 5.78 14.57 -11.77
N LEU A 193 4.52 14.72 -11.34
CA LEU A 193 4.03 14.11 -10.10
C LEU A 193 3.98 12.58 -10.19
N ALA A 194 3.61 12.01 -11.34
CA ALA A 194 3.63 10.57 -11.57
C ALA A 194 5.05 9.98 -11.42
N HIS A 195 6.06 10.62 -12.02
CA HIS A 195 7.46 10.22 -11.84
C HIS A 195 7.90 10.25 -10.38
N ARG A 196 7.48 11.26 -9.62
CA ARG A 196 7.79 11.32 -8.18
C ARG A 196 7.07 10.21 -7.42
N LEU A 197 5.80 9.98 -7.68
CA LEU A 197 5.07 8.88 -7.05
C LEU A 197 5.70 7.52 -7.37
N ALA A 198 6.20 7.29 -8.59
CA ALA A 198 6.97 6.10 -8.94
C ALA A 198 8.21 5.89 -8.05
N LEU A 199 9.04 6.93 -7.93
CA LEU A 199 10.24 6.90 -7.10
C LEU A 199 9.88 6.56 -5.65
N LEU A 200 8.83 7.20 -5.14
CA LEU A 200 8.40 7.09 -3.74
C LEU A 200 7.73 5.76 -3.41
N PHE A 201 6.85 5.27 -4.27
CA PHE A 201 5.94 4.18 -3.95
C PHE A 201 6.30 2.88 -4.66
N HIS A 202 7.01 2.90 -5.78
CA HIS A 202 7.46 1.67 -6.46
C HIS A 202 8.95 1.40 -6.23
N LEU A 203 9.81 2.40 -6.44
CA LEU A 203 11.27 2.20 -6.47
C LEU A 203 11.94 2.26 -5.10
N SER A 204 11.33 2.94 -4.13
CA SER A 204 11.85 3.00 -2.76
C SER A 204 11.85 1.63 -2.07
N GLN A 205 12.87 1.37 -1.25
CA GLN A 205 12.91 0.19 -0.39
C GLN A 205 12.04 0.33 0.86
N GLU A 206 11.58 1.55 1.15
CA GLU A 206 10.83 1.91 2.35
C GLU A 206 9.56 1.08 2.60
N THR A 207 9.17 0.98 3.87
CA THR A 207 7.92 0.29 4.20
C THR A 207 6.72 1.10 3.74
N ARG A 208 5.83 0.46 2.98
CA ARG A 208 4.52 1.00 2.61
C ARG A 208 3.46 0.36 3.47
N SER A 209 2.50 1.16 3.94
CA SER A 209 1.40 0.64 4.73
C SER A 209 0.12 1.35 4.40
N TRP A 210 -0.97 0.60 4.30
CA TRP A 210 -2.30 1.19 4.30
C TRP A 210 -2.63 1.62 5.72
N LEU A 211 -2.89 2.91 5.91
CA LEU A 211 -3.20 3.46 7.22
C LEU A 211 -4.47 4.29 7.14
N SER A 212 -5.27 4.22 8.19
CA SER A 212 -6.32 5.18 8.48
C SER A 212 -5.83 6.03 9.65
N ILE A 213 -5.38 7.24 9.36
CA ILE A 213 -4.80 8.10 10.39
C ILE A 213 -5.85 9.12 10.85
N PRO A 214 -6.45 8.95 12.04
CA PRO A 214 -7.29 9.99 12.61
C PRO A 214 -6.42 11.16 13.07
N PHE A 215 -6.89 12.38 12.83
CA PHE A 215 -6.36 13.58 13.48
C PHE A 215 -7.51 14.30 14.19
N PRO A 216 -7.53 14.32 15.54
CA PRO A 216 -8.62 14.92 16.32
C PRO A 216 -8.95 16.36 15.87
N GLY A 217 -10.24 16.67 15.78
CA GLY A 217 -10.72 18.00 15.37
C GLY A 217 -10.75 18.22 13.85
N ARG A 218 -10.34 17.26 13.02
CA ARG A 218 -10.46 17.36 11.56
C ARG A 218 -10.97 16.07 10.92
N GLN A 219 -12.04 16.20 10.12
CA GLN A 219 -12.52 15.15 9.24
C GLN A 219 -11.78 15.23 7.90
N MET A 220 -10.56 14.69 7.83
CA MET A 220 -9.92 14.42 6.55
C MET A 220 -9.69 12.92 6.43
N PRO A 221 -10.22 12.24 5.41
CA PRO A 221 -10.00 10.82 5.20
C PRO A 221 -8.56 10.59 4.71
N LEU A 222 -7.58 10.63 5.62
CA LEU A 222 -6.19 10.22 5.37
C LEU A 222 -6.07 8.70 5.34
N THR A 223 -7.11 8.02 4.87
CA THR A 223 -7.09 6.57 4.76
C THR A 223 -6.50 6.21 3.41
N HIS A 224 -5.21 5.91 3.33
CA HIS A 224 -4.54 5.60 2.06
C HIS A 224 -3.22 4.84 2.26
N HIS A 225 -2.52 4.55 1.17
CA HIS A 225 -1.15 4.02 1.23
C HIS A 225 -0.20 5.14 1.66
N HIS A 226 0.57 4.88 2.70
CA HIS A 226 1.58 5.78 3.23
C HIS A 226 2.95 5.15 3.08
N LEU A 227 3.92 6.00 2.75
CA LEU A 227 5.33 5.72 2.90
C LEU A 227 5.71 5.98 4.37
N LEU A 228 6.37 5.02 5.02
CA LEU A 228 6.86 5.18 6.38
C LEU A 228 8.34 5.53 6.35
N LEU A 229 8.68 6.68 6.90
CA LEU A 229 10.05 7.21 6.95
C LEU A 229 10.53 7.29 8.40
N SER A 230 11.83 7.07 8.60
CA SER A 230 12.46 7.31 9.89
C SER A 230 12.83 8.79 10.06
N ALA A 231 12.82 9.29 11.29
CA ALA A 231 13.25 10.64 11.58
C ALA A 231 14.69 10.70 12.09
N ALA A 232 15.54 11.44 11.37
CA ALA A 232 16.95 11.67 11.70
C ALA A 232 17.16 12.08 13.16
N GLY A 233 18.03 11.36 13.87
CA GLY A 233 18.31 11.65 15.28
C GLY A 233 17.11 11.39 16.22
N HIS A 234 16.07 10.72 15.74
CA HIS A 234 14.83 10.43 16.46
C HIS A 234 14.35 8.99 16.20
N PRO A 235 15.04 7.99 16.77
CA PRO A 235 14.76 6.58 16.51
C PRO A 235 13.32 6.16 16.91
N ASP A 236 12.70 6.87 17.85
CA ASP A 236 11.33 6.61 18.31
C ASP A 236 10.25 7.32 17.47
N THR A 237 10.62 8.01 16.39
CA THR A 237 9.69 8.81 15.57
C THR A 237 9.62 8.29 14.14
N LEU A 238 8.40 7.99 13.69
CA LEU A 238 8.09 7.64 12.32
C LEU A 238 7.30 8.77 11.67
N ILE A 239 7.50 8.97 10.36
CA ILE A 239 6.68 9.88 9.56
C ILE A 239 5.96 9.08 8.50
N ALA A 240 4.62 9.13 8.51
CA ALA A 240 3.79 8.57 7.46
C ALA A 240 3.48 9.66 6.42
N VAL A 241 3.89 9.44 5.18
CA VAL A 241 3.73 10.39 4.07
C VAL A 241 2.79 9.81 3.01
N THR A 242 1.86 10.62 2.51
CA THR A 242 0.97 10.19 1.41
C THR A 242 0.50 11.36 0.54
N PHE A 243 0.16 11.04 -0.71
CA PHE A 243 -0.65 11.88 -1.59
C PHE A 243 -2.01 11.22 -1.69
N CYS A 244 -3.09 11.92 -1.37
CA CYS A 244 -4.41 11.33 -1.31
C CYS A 244 -5.45 12.27 -1.90
N ALA A 245 -6.17 11.78 -2.90
CA ALA A 245 -7.43 12.36 -3.36
C ALA A 245 -8.44 12.32 -2.20
N VAL A 246 -8.85 13.50 -1.75
CA VAL A 246 -9.83 13.67 -0.66
C VAL A 246 -11.23 13.77 -1.24
N THR A 247 -11.34 14.40 -2.41
CA THR A 247 -12.55 14.47 -3.22
C THR A 247 -12.22 14.07 -4.66
N PRO A 248 -13.22 13.91 -5.55
CA PRO A 248 -12.95 13.67 -6.96
C PRO A 248 -12.13 14.77 -7.64
N GLU A 249 -12.04 15.98 -7.08
CA GLU A 249 -11.38 17.13 -7.71
C GLU A 249 -10.15 17.61 -6.94
N THR A 250 -9.91 17.09 -5.73
CA THR A 250 -8.84 17.61 -4.86
C THR A 250 -8.03 16.48 -4.27
N ALA A 251 -6.71 16.68 -4.26
CA ALA A 251 -5.78 15.84 -3.52
C ALA A 251 -5.02 16.67 -2.49
N VAL A 252 -4.56 16.00 -1.45
CA VAL A 252 -3.67 16.58 -0.45
C VAL A 252 -2.38 15.79 -0.42
N PHE A 253 -1.28 16.50 -0.33
CA PHE A 253 -0.08 15.93 0.22
C PHE A 253 -0.16 16.01 1.75
N SER A 254 0.22 14.95 2.45
CA SER A 254 0.21 14.92 3.90
C SER A 254 1.39 14.16 4.50
N ALA A 255 1.80 14.62 5.68
CA ALA A 255 2.79 13.97 6.50
C ALA A 255 2.33 13.96 7.97
N VAL A 256 2.32 12.79 8.59
CA VAL A 256 1.98 12.63 10.00
C VAL A 256 3.20 12.12 10.74
N ALA A 257 3.67 12.89 11.71
CA ALA A 257 4.73 12.46 12.62
C ALA A 257 4.10 11.73 13.80
N ASN A 258 4.60 10.53 14.07
CA ASN A 258 4.22 9.74 15.22
C ASN A 258 5.43 9.42 16.07
N ARG A 259 5.27 9.55 17.39
CA ARG A 259 6.27 9.13 18.36
C ARG A 259 5.61 8.24 19.40
N LYS A 260 6.14 7.03 19.59
CA LYS A 260 5.66 6.08 20.61
C LYS A 260 4.13 5.86 20.58
N LYS A 261 3.57 5.58 19.40
CA LYS A 261 2.12 5.41 19.19
C LYS A 261 1.30 6.65 19.55
N ARG A 262 1.82 7.85 19.28
CA ARG A 262 1.06 9.09 19.36
C ARG A 262 1.35 9.97 18.16
N ASN A 263 0.31 10.46 17.49
CA ASN A 263 0.45 11.41 16.39
C ASN A 263 0.76 12.80 16.99
N ILE A 264 2.00 13.24 16.85
CA ILE A 264 2.50 14.47 17.50
C ILE A 264 2.43 15.70 16.59
N ALA A 265 2.35 15.48 15.28
CA ALA A 265 2.18 16.56 14.31
C ALA A 265 1.52 16.05 13.02
N TYR A 266 0.75 16.92 12.38
CA TYR A 266 0.18 16.70 11.06
C TYR A 266 0.46 17.90 10.16
N PHE A 267 1.09 17.65 9.03
CA PHE A 267 1.27 18.61 7.96
C PHE A 267 0.40 18.22 6.76
N CYS A 268 -0.20 19.22 6.12
CA CYS A 268 -0.86 19.03 4.84
C CYS A 268 -0.74 20.26 3.94
N CYS A 269 -0.77 20.03 2.64
CA CYS A 269 -1.01 21.06 1.63
C CYS A 269 -1.94 20.50 0.54
N SER A 270 -2.77 21.37 -0.02
CA SER A 270 -3.69 21.02 -1.09
C SER A 270 -2.96 21.06 -2.43
N LEU A 271 -3.24 20.12 -3.33
CA LEU A 271 -2.80 20.20 -4.71
C LEU A 271 -3.86 20.93 -5.54
N GLY A 272 -3.50 22.08 -6.10
CA GLY A 272 -4.34 22.88 -6.97
C GLY A 272 -4.54 22.25 -8.35
N LYS A 273 -5.58 22.69 -9.07
CA LYS A 273 -5.90 22.21 -10.42
C LYS A 273 -4.83 22.57 -11.46
N ASP A 274 -3.98 23.54 -11.17
CA ASP A 274 -2.81 23.94 -11.95
C ASP A 274 -1.56 23.13 -11.61
N GLY A 275 -1.67 22.15 -10.71
CA GLY A 275 -0.53 21.35 -10.25
C GLY A 275 0.30 22.00 -9.15
N THR A 276 -0.07 23.18 -8.64
CA THR A 276 0.70 23.85 -7.56
C THR A 276 0.22 23.43 -6.18
N PHE A 277 1.14 23.29 -5.22
CA PHE A 277 0.78 23.06 -3.82
C PHE A 277 0.36 24.37 -3.14
N ARG A 278 -0.74 24.35 -2.41
CA ARG A 278 -1.35 25.53 -1.79
C ARG A 278 -1.71 25.26 -0.33
N ASP A 279 -1.91 26.35 0.40
CA ASP A 279 -2.40 26.36 1.78
C ASP A 279 -1.65 25.40 2.72
N PRO A 280 -0.30 25.48 2.81
CA PRO A 280 0.45 24.60 3.69
C PRO A 280 0.09 24.87 5.16
N GLN A 281 -0.49 23.86 5.79
CA GLN A 281 -0.93 23.91 7.18
C GLN A 281 -0.14 22.92 8.03
N LEU A 282 0.16 23.33 9.26
CA LEU A 282 0.72 22.48 10.29
C LEU A 282 -0.19 22.50 11.51
N PHE A 283 -0.42 21.32 12.04
CA PHE A 283 -1.09 21.09 13.31
C PHE A 283 -0.15 20.34 14.26
N PRO A 284 0.44 21.02 15.25
CA PRO A 284 1.02 20.32 16.40
C PRO A 284 -0.12 19.73 17.25
N GLU A 285 0.11 18.58 17.89
CA GLU A 285 -0.77 18.10 18.96
C GLU A 285 -0.77 19.16 20.09
N LYS A 286 -1.93 19.74 20.43
CA LYS A 286 -2.05 20.67 21.56
C LYS A 286 -1.91 19.89 22.87
N ASN A 287 -1.10 20.39 23.81
CA ASN A 287 -0.95 19.80 25.15
C ASN A 287 -2.17 20.05 26.08
N ASP A 288 -3.16 20.85 25.69
CA ASP A 288 -4.07 21.52 26.63
C ASP A 288 -5.41 20.79 26.92
N ASP A 289 -5.70 19.62 26.32
CA ASP A 289 -7.01 18.96 26.48
C ASP A 289 -6.95 17.61 27.23
N ILE A 290 -6.02 17.45 28.19
CA ILE A 290 -6.10 16.36 29.18
C ILE A 290 -6.39 16.98 30.55
N PRO A 291 -7.59 16.81 31.12
CA PRO A 291 -7.77 17.03 32.55
C PRO A 291 -6.89 16.01 33.27
N GLU A 292 -5.87 16.48 33.97
CA GLU A 292 -5.26 15.68 35.02
C GLU A 292 -6.37 15.34 36.03
N SER A 293 -6.56 14.04 36.28
CA SER A 293 -7.55 13.43 37.17
C SER A 293 -8.92 13.12 36.55
N GLY A 294 -9.17 11.82 36.37
CA GLY A 294 -10.48 11.27 36.05
C GLY A 294 -10.36 9.81 35.61
N SER A 295 -10.49 8.89 36.55
CA SER A 295 -10.54 7.44 36.34
C SER A 295 -11.80 7.01 35.55
N GLY A 296 -11.87 7.39 34.28
CA GLY A 296 -12.87 6.91 33.33
C GLY A 296 -12.18 6.09 32.26
N MET A 297 -12.54 4.82 32.13
CA MET A 297 -12.09 3.96 31.03
C MET A 297 -12.44 4.64 29.70
N MET A 298 -11.44 5.22 29.02
CA MET A 298 -11.54 5.55 27.61
C MET A 298 -11.44 4.24 26.82
N ASP A 299 -12.34 4.10 25.86
CA ASP A 299 -12.47 2.95 24.99
C ASP A 299 -11.26 2.86 24.05
N ASP A 300 -10.40 1.84 24.25
CA ASP A 300 -9.24 1.48 23.41
C ASP A 300 -9.62 1.06 21.97
N SER A 301 -10.90 1.16 21.57
CA SER A 301 -11.42 0.71 20.27
C SER A 301 -11.21 1.69 19.09
N LEU A 302 -10.70 2.90 19.32
CA LEU A 302 -10.31 3.85 18.26
C LEU A 302 -8.87 3.54 17.76
N ALA A 303 -8.66 2.40 17.12
CA ALA A 303 -7.31 1.96 16.73
C ALA A 303 -6.81 2.55 15.38
N PRO A 304 -5.48 2.78 15.20
CA PRO A 304 -4.57 3.32 16.21
C PRO A 304 -3.60 4.37 15.61
N ALA A 305 -2.89 5.06 16.51
CA ALA A 305 -1.64 5.73 16.20
C ALA A 305 -0.68 4.78 15.44
N LEU A 306 0.22 5.33 14.59
CA LEU A 306 1.21 4.53 13.84
C LEU A 306 1.83 3.44 14.73
N PRO A 307 2.10 2.25 14.18
CA PRO A 307 2.63 1.15 14.99
C PRO A 307 3.89 1.59 15.75
N SER A 308 4.04 1.14 17.00
CA SER A 308 5.21 1.50 17.85
C SER A 308 6.54 1.03 17.26
N THR A 309 6.46 0.01 16.43
CA THR A 309 7.55 -0.74 15.84
C THR A 309 7.10 -1.14 14.45
N LEU A 310 7.98 -1.03 13.46
CA LEU A 310 7.67 -1.37 12.07
C LEU A 310 7.18 -2.82 11.95
N PRO A 311 6.33 -3.14 10.95
CA PRO A 311 6.08 -4.53 10.56
C PRO A 311 7.43 -5.23 10.33
N SER A 312 7.62 -6.38 10.96
CA SER A 312 8.89 -7.10 11.05
C SER A 312 9.57 -7.30 9.69
N GLY A 313 10.78 -6.76 9.50
CA GLY A 313 11.65 -7.13 8.38
C GLY A 313 12.67 -6.09 7.93
N ASP A 314 12.32 -4.80 7.91
CA ASP A 314 13.14 -3.79 7.23
C ASP A 314 13.88 -2.88 8.22
N SER A 315 15.18 -3.15 8.44
CA SER A 315 16.08 -2.29 9.24
C SER A 315 16.71 -1.14 8.44
N ASN A 316 16.42 -1.03 7.15
CA ASN A 316 16.98 -0.03 6.24
C ASN A 316 15.90 0.98 5.81
N LEU A 317 15.32 1.73 6.75
CA LEU A 317 14.56 2.91 6.38
C LEU A 317 15.52 4.03 5.99
N MET A 318 15.23 4.71 4.89
CA MET A 318 15.88 5.94 4.49
C MET A 318 15.58 7.02 5.53
N ASP A 319 16.61 7.77 5.89
CA ASP A 319 16.45 8.95 6.72
C ASP A 319 15.65 10.00 5.95
N LEU A 320 14.81 10.78 6.64
CA LEU A 320 14.12 11.91 6.01
C LEU A 320 15.06 12.86 5.26
N ASN A 321 16.28 13.11 5.75
CA ASN A 321 17.21 13.99 5.04
C ASN A 321 17.77 13.33 3.79
N ASP A 322 18.11 12.05 3.84
CA ASP A 322 18.57 11.30 2.67
C ASP A 322 17.45 11.22 1.63
N PHE A 323 16.22 11.01 2.08
CA PHE A 323 15.02 11.08 1.25
C PHE A 323 14.90 12.43 0.54
N TRP A 324 15.14 13.55 1.24
CA TRP A 324 15.17 14.88 0.63
C TRP A 324 16.28 15.02 -0.41
N LEU A 325 17.49 14.56 -0.10
CA LEU A 325 18.63 14.62 -1.01
C LEU A 325 18.36 13.79 -2.28
N SER A 326 17.68 12.65 -2.18
CA SER A 326 17.33 11.83 -3.35
C SER A 326 16.29 12.50 -4.28
N LEU A 327 15.51 13.44 -3.76
CA LEU A 327 14.60 14.26 -4.57
C LEU A 327 15.30 15.49 -5.17
N ASP A 328 16.41 15.92 -4.56
CA ASP A 328 17.25 17.06 -4.98
C ASP A 328 18.35 16.67 -6.00
N ASP A 329 18.59 15.39 -6.27
CA ASP A 329 19.61 14.90 -7.24
C ASP A 329 19.16 14.90 -8.72
N ASP A 330 17.97 15.41 -9.01
CA ASP A 330 17.47 15.66 -10.36
C ASP A 330 18.18 16.89 -10.99
N PRO A 331 18.60 16.89 -12.27
CA PRO A 331 19.25 18.03 -12.91
C PRO A 331 18.53 19.38 -12.76
N VAL A 332 17.21 19.39 -12.48
CA VAL A 332 16.42 20.62 -12.24
C VAL A 332 16.67 21.25 -10.86
N SER A 333 17.06 20.49 -9.83
CA SER A 333 17.15 20.98 -8.44
C SER A 333 18.51 21.57 -8.01
N ARG A 334 19.50 21.63 -8.91
CA ARG A 334 20.89 22.02 -8.59
C ARG A 334 21.11 23.50 -8.26
N ASP A 335 20.13 24.37 -8.47
CA ASP A 335 20.24 25.82 -8.20
C ASP A 335 19.77 26.25 -6.79
N MET A 336 19.65 25.31 -5.84
CA MET A 336 19.19 25.58 -4.48
C MET A 336 20.34 25.53 -3.45
N ASP A 337 20.58 26.63 -2.73
CA ASP A 337 21.59 26.70 -1.67
C ASP A 337 21.36 25.64 -0.57
N PRO A 338 22.34 24.74 -0.29
CA PRO A 338 22.23 23.79 0.79
C PRO A 338 22.44 24.49 2.14
N ILE A 339 21.36 24.79 2.87
CA ILE A 339 21.47 25.32 4.24
C ILE A 339 21.93 24.21 5.18
N THR A 340 23.13 24.36 5.73
CA THR A 340 23.72 23.52 6.78
C THR A 340 22.89 23.61 8.07
N VAL A 341 22.40 22.47 8.59
CA VAL A 341 21.58 22.44 9.82
C VAL A 341 22.40 21.90 11.00
N GLN A 342 22.75 22.77 11.95
CA GLN A 342 23.27 22.39 13.27
C GLN A 342 22.11 22.13 14.27
N THR A 343 22.16 20.96 14.94
CA THR A 343 21.67 20.59 16.30
C THR A 343 20.21 20.83 16.75
N GLY A 344 19.52 19.74 17.15
CA GLY A 344 18.36 19.76 18.07
C GLY A 344 16.96 19.81 17.43
N LEU A 345 16.12 18.80 17.68
CA LEU A 345 14.76 18.72 17.12
C LEU A 345 13.70 19.39 18.00
N THR A 346 12.99 20.34 17.40
CA THR A 346 11.66 20.81 17.80
C THR A 346 10.66 20.44 16.70
N THR A 347 9.37 20.32 17.02
CA THR A 347 8.26 20.15 16.06
C THR A 347 8.40 21.08 14.85
N GLU A 348 8.99 22.25 15.03
CA GLU A 348 9.35 23.24 14.02
C GLU A 348 10.31 22.76 12.92
N ARG A 349 11.20 21.79 13.17
CA ARG A 349 12.10 21.24 12.15
C ARG A 349 11.41 20.25 11.22
N ALA A 350 10.62 19.33 11.76
CA ALA A 350 9.79 18.43 10.94
C ALA A 350 8.84 19.23 10.03
N VAL A 351 8.37 20.37 10.53
CA VAL A 351 7.54 21.34 9.82
C VAL A 351 8.30 22.09 8.75
N ARG A 352 9.53 22.55 9.06
CA ARG A 352 10.40 23.16 8.05
C ARG A 352 10.74 22.16 6.95
N SER A 353 10.94 20.88 7.28
CA SER A 353 11.18 19.82 6.30
C SER A 353 9.95 19.54 5.44
N ALA A 354 8.74 19.51 6.01
CA ALA A 354 7.50 19.34 5.23
C ALA A 354 7.13 20.58 4.39
N ARG A 355 7.39 21.79 4.90
CA ARG A 355 7.32 23.04 4.11
C ARG A 355 8.41 23.09 3.04
N ARG A 356 9.61 22.57 3.32
CA ARG A 356 10.70 22.45 2.36
C ARG A 356 10.32 21.46 1.26
N LEU A 357 9.74 20.31 1.58
CA LEU A 357 9.15 19.41 0.58
C LEU A 357 8.10 20.12 -0.27
N ALA A 358 7.12 20.76 0.36
CA ALA A 358 6.06 21.45 -0.38
C ALA A 358 6.65 22.51 -1.32
N ARG A 359 7.69 23.24 -0.89
CA ARG A 359 8.41 24.22 -1.72
C ARG A 359 9.32 23.60 -2.78
N ILE A 360 9.97 22.46 -2.50
CA ILE A 360 10.77 21.70 -3.46
C ILE A 360 9.84 21.20 -4.57
N LEU A 361 8.73 20.55 -4.20
CA LEU A 361 7.70 20.12 -5.14
C LEU A 361 7.13 21.31 -5.92
N GLU A 362 6.78 22.41 -5.25
CA GLU A 362 6.22 23.62 -5.87
C GLU A 362 7.19 24.30 -6.86
N ARG A 363 8.50 24.41 -6.54
CA ARG A 363 9.50 24.98 -7.46
C ARG A 363 9.76 24.07 -8.66
N LEU A 364 9.88 22.76 -8.43
CA LEU A 364 10.05 21.78 -9.50
C LEU A 364 8.87 21.76 -10.49
N LEU A 365 7.66 22.14 -10.02
CA LEU A 365 6.46 22.27 -10.84
C LEU A 365 6.36 23.59 -11.61
N LEU A 366 7.12 24.62 -11.22
CA LEU A 366 7.13 25.95 -11.83
C LEU A 366 8.28 26.16 -12.84
N GLU A 367 9.27 25.27 -12.86
CA GLU A 367 10.45 25.32 -13.74
C GLU A 367 10.36 24.37 -14.97
N THR A 368 9.20 23.75 -15.18
CA THR A 368 8.81 23.04 -16.42
C THR A 368 7.68 23.78 -17.12
#